data_AF-A0A938SNC1-F1
#
_entry.id   AF-A0A938SNC1-F1
#
_cell.length_a   1.000
_cell.length_b   1.000
_cell.length_c   1.000
_cell.angle_alpha   90.00
_cell.angle_beta   90.00
_cell.angle_gamma   90.00
#
_symmetry.space_group_name_H-M   'P 1'
#
loop_
_entity.id
_entity.type
_entity.pdbx_description
1 polymer ?
#
loop_
_entity_poly.entity_id
_entity_poly.type
_entity_poly.pdbx_seq_one_letter_code
_entity_poly.pdbx_strand_id
1 'polypeptide(L)'
;GAAMICYVTPKEHLGLPNCDDVRQGVVASKIAAHAADVARHRPGARDRDDAISRARFAFDWDTQFQLALDPETARAYHDEALPEDAFKNAHYCSMCGPKYCAMRITGDIQQQLRDEQIDLQRPPCQ
;
A
#
# COMPACT_ATOMS: atom_id res chain seq x y z
N GLY A 1 15.78 -15.62 16.68
CA GLY A 1 15.49 -15.84 15.25
C GLY A 1 16.76 -15.74 14.44
N ALA A 2 16.75 -16.16 13.18
CA ALA A 2 17.89 -16.04 12.27
C ALA A 2 18.30 -14.57 12.10
N ALA A 3 19.61 -14.33 11.98
CA ALA A 3 20.17 -12.99 11.75
C ALA A 3 20.28 -12.62 10.27
N MET A 4 20.23 -13.63 9.39
CA MET A 4 20.38 -13.49 7.94
C MET A 4 19.51 -14.54 7.25
N ILE A 5 18.91 -14.16 6.12
CA ILE A 5 18.12 -15.04 5.25
C ILE A 5 18.79 -15.02 3.88
N CYS A 6 19.35 -16.15 3.45
CA CYS A 6 19.79 -16.32 2.06
C CYS A 6 18.55 -16.44 1.18
N TYR A 7 18.48 -15.64 0.12
CA TYR A 7 17.33 -15.64 -0.77
C TYR A 7 17.32 -16.89 -1.66
N VAL A 8 16.13 -17.31 -2.05
CA VAL A 8 15.92 -18.40 -3.00
C VAL A 8 15.23 -17.81 -4.22
N THR A 9 15.72 -18.14 -5.42
CA THR A 9 15.14 -17.64 -6.67
C THR A 9 14.03 -18.57 -7.17
N PRO A 10 13.11 -18.11 -8.05
CA PRO A 10 12.11 -18.99 -8.65
C PRO A 10 12.69 -20.18 -9.43
N LYS A 11 13.95 -20.06 -9.89
CA LYS A 11 14.67 -21.11 -10.63
C LYS A 11 15.50 -22.04 -9.76
N GLU A 12 15.39 -21.94 -8.44
CA GLU A 12 16.09 -22.86 -7.55
C GLU A 12 15.76 -24.32 -7.92
N HIS A 13 16.80 -25.14 -8.05
CA HIS A 13 16.74 -26.53 -8.54
C HIS A 13 16.29 -26.73 -10.01
N LEU A 14 16.10 -25.65 -10.78
CA LEU A 14 15.66 -25.71 -12.18
C LEU A 14 16.70 -25.17 -13.16
N GLY A 15 17.55 -24.21 -12.75
CA GLY A 15 18.61 -23.67 -13.60
C GLY A 15 19.23 -22.40 -13.04
N LEU A 16 20.08 -21.75 -13.85
CA LEU A 16 20.69 -20.47 -13.46
C LEU A 16 19.67 -19.33 -13.56
N PRO A 17 19.62 -18.43 -12.55
CA PRO A 17 18.71 -17.30 -12.54
C PRO A 17 19.13 -16.23 -13.56
N ASN A 18 18.15 -15.56 -14.16
CA ASN A 18 18.34 -14.31 -14.90
C ASN A 18 18.14 -13.09 -13.96
N CYS A 19 18.24 -11.88 -14.50
CA CYS A 19 18.08 -10.64 -13.72
C CYS A 19 16.72 -10.54 -13.01
N ASP A 20 15.64 -10.98 -13.66
CA ASP A 20 14.29 -10.91 -13.09
C ASP A 20 14.10 -11.94 -11.97
N ASP A 21 14.64 -13.15 -12.13
CA ASP A 21 14.64 -14.18 -11.09
C ASP A 21 15.36 -13.70 -9.81
N VAL A 22 16.48 -12.99 -9.99
CA VAL A 22 17.23 -12.38 -8.89
C VAL A 22 16.41 -11.27 -8.22
N ARG A 23 15.80 -10.36 -9.00
CA ARG A 23 14.95 -9.28 -8.47
C ARG A 23 13.80 -9.86 -7.63
N GLN A 24 13.09 -10.87 -8.14
CA GLN A 24 11.98 -11.52 -7.43
C GLN A 24 12.44 -12.16 -6.11
N GLY A 25 13.55 -12.92 -6.13
CA GLY A 25 14.09 -13.56 -4.93
C GLY A 25 14.52 -12.55 -3.86
N VAL A 26 15.14 -11.44 -4.27
CA VAL A 26 15.53 -10.35 -3.36
C VAL A 26 14.31 -9.66 -2.75
N VAL A 27 13.30 -9.33 -3.56
CA VAL A 27 12.06 -8.70 -3.07
C VAL A 27 11.33 -9.62 -2.11
N ALA A 28 11.17 -10.90 -2.44
CA ALA A 28 10.54 -11.90 -1.57
C ALA A 28 11.26 -12.03 -0.22
N SER A 29 12.58 -12.03 -0.23
CA SER A 29 13.38 -12.12 1.00
C SER A 29 13.33 -10.84 1.84
N LYS A 30 13.25 -9.67 1.21
CA LYS A 30 13.00 -8.39 1.90
C LYS A 30 11.63 -8.39 2.58
N ILE A 31 10.59 -8.92 1.94
CA ILE A 31 9.26 -9.09 2.56
C ILE A 31 9.37 -9.99 3.79
N ALA A 32 10.01 -11.16 3.66
CA ALA A 32 10.17 -12.10 4.76
C ALA A 32 10.96 -11.51 5.94
N ALA A 33 12.05 -10.80 5.66
CA ALA A 33 12.86 -10.14 6.68
C ALA A 33 12.06 -9.04 7.41
N HIS A 34 11.35 -8.18 6.67
CA HIS A 34 10.50 -7.13 7.23
C HIS A 34 9.37 -7.70 8.09
N ALA A 35 8.68 -8.73 7.61
CA ALA A 35 7.65 -9.42 8.38
C ALA A 35 8.19 -10.00 9.70
N ALA A 36 9.41 -10.56 9.68
CA ALA A 36 10.07 -11.02 10.89
C ALA A 36 10.44 -9.87 11.84
N ASP A 37 10.86 -8.71 11.32
CA ASP A 37 11.14 -7.52 12.13
C ASP A 37 9.88 -6.97 12.82
N VAL A 38 8.75 -6.93 12.09
CA VAL A 38 7.44 -6.55 12.63
C VAL A 38 6.99 -7.54 13.71
N ALA A 39 7.03 -8.85 13.44
CA ALA A 39 6.63 -9.88 14.41
C ALA A 39 7.48 -9.86 15.69
N ARG A 40 8.75 -9.44 15.57
CA ARG A 40 9.67 -9.28 16.71
C ARG A 40 9.56 -7.92 17.40
N HIS A 41 8.62 -7.07 16.98
CA HIS A 41 8.39 -5.74 17.55
C HIS A 41 9.66 -4.88 17.54
N ARG A 42 10.45 -4.95 16.46
CA ARG A 42 11.63 -4.10 16.35
C ARG A 42 11.22 -2.63 16.28
N PRO A 43 11.91 -1.72 17.00
CA PRO A 43 11.59 -0.30 16.96
C PRO A 43 11.58 0.24 15.53
N GLY A 44 10.53 0.96 15.15
CA GLY A 44 10.36 1.55 13.82
C GLY A 44 10.00 0.56 12.69
N ALA A 45 9.92 -0.74 12.96
CA ALA A 45 9.62 -1.73 11.92
C ALA A 45 8.24 -1.53 11.28
N ARG A 46 7.26 -1.01 12.02
CA ARG A 46 5.90 -0.77 11.53
C ARG A 46 5.69 0.62 10.91
N ASP A 47 6.64 1.54 11.06
CA ASP A 47 6.46 2.94 10.66
C ASP A 47 6.17 3.05 9.16
N ARG A 48 6.88 2.23 8.37
CA ARG A 48 6.68 2.13 6.93
C ARG A 48 5.33 1.52 6.56
N ASP A 49 4.90 0.45 7.23
CA ASP A 49 3.60 -0.20 7.02
C ASP A 49 2.45 0.76 7.32
N ASP A 50 2.57 1.51 8.41
CA ASP A 50 1.57 2.49 8.80
C ASP A 50 1.57 3.68 7.82
N ALA A 51 2.74 4.12 7.35
CA ALA A 51 2.86 5.19 6.36
C ALA A 51 2.24 4.81 5.00
N ILE A 52 2.56 3.62 4.48
CA ILE A 52 2.01 3.14 3.20
C ILE A 52 0.50 2.87 3.32
N SER A 53 0.03 2.42 4.49
CA SER A 53 -1.39 2.20 4.74
C SER A 53 -2.17 3.53 4.83
N ARG A 54 -1.58 4.56 5.44
CA ARG A 54 -2.15 5.92 5.43
C ARG A 54 -2.22 6.49 4.02
N ALA A 55 -1.16 6.37 3.22
CA ALA A 55 -1.15 6.80 1.83
C ALA A 55 -2.23 6.08 1.02
N ARG A 56 -2.38 4.77 1.20
CA ARG A 56 -3.43 3.95 0.56
C ARG A 56 -4.83 4.44 0.90
N PHE A 57 -5.11 4.73 2.18
CA PHE A 57 -6.42 5.22 2.62
C PHE A 57 -6.71 6.63 2.10
N ALA A 58 -5.68 7.47 2.00
CA ALA A 58 -5.78 8.83 1.45
C ALA A 58 -5.84 8.88 -0.09
N PHE A 59 -5.69 7.72 -0.76
CA PHE A 59 -5.54 7.63 -2.22
C PHE A 59 -4.35 8.44 -2.77
N ASP A 60 -3.30 8.58 -1.96
CA ASP A 60 -2.02 9.14 -2.39
C ASP A 60 -1.18 8.03 -3.05
N TRP A 61 -1.44 7.83 -4.34
CA TRP A 61 -0.83 6.78 -5.14
C TRP A 61 0.69 6.94 -5.24
N ASP A 62 1.19 8.17 -5.44
CA ASP A 62 2.62 8.41 -5.59
C ASP A 62 3.39 8.11 -4.31
N THR A 63 2.89 8.55 -3.15
CA THR A 63 3.51 8.19 -1.86
C THR A 63 3.40 6.68 -1.62
N GLN A 64 2.27 6.04 -1.98
CA GLN A 64 2.12 4.59 -1.86
C GLN A 64 3.19 3.85 -2.68
N PHE A 65 3.42 4.26 -3.93
CA PHE A 65 4.43 3.64 -4.80
C PHE A 65 5.85 3.88 -4.28
N GLN A 66 6.17 5.10 -3.85
CA GLN A 66 7.47 5.43 -3.29
C GLN A 66 7.79 4.61 -2.04
N LEU A 67 6.79 4.33 -1.21
CA LEU A 67 6.94 3.51 -0.01
C LEU A 67 6.94 2.01 -0.27
N ALA A 68 6.58 1.54 -1.48
CA ALA A 68 6.55 0.11 -1.81
C ALA A 68 7.96 -0.52 -1.83
N LEU A 69 8.05 -1.84 -1.67
CA LEU A 69 9.34 -2.57 -1.74
C LEU A 69 9.88 -2.63 -3.17
N ASP A 70 8.98 -2.57 -4.14
CA ASP A 70 9.26 -2.48 -5.56
C ASP A 70 8.34 -1.40 -6.18
N PRO A 71 8.78 -0.13 -6.19
CA PRO A 71 7.97 0.98 -6.71
C PRO A 71 7.63 0.87 -8.19
N GLU A 72 8.54 0.34 -9.01
CA GLU A 72 8.36 0.21 -10.45
C GLU A 72 7.26 -0.80 -10.76
N THR A 73 7.29 -1.97 -10.12
CA THR A 73 6.25 -3.00 -10.29
C THR A 73 4.91 -2.51 -9.78
N ALA A 74 4.87 -1.84 -8.62
CA ALA A 74 3.63 -1.32 -8.06
C ALA A 74 2.95 -0.30 -8.99
N ARG A 75 3.74 0.59 -9.60
CA ARG A 75 3.25 1.57 -10.58
C ARG A 75 2.80 0.89 -11.88
N ALA A 76 3.60 -0.04 -12.41
CA ALA A 76 3.27 -0.76 -13.63
C ALA A 76 1.92 -1.50 -13.52
N TYR A 77 1.66 -2.19 -12.40
CA TYR A 77 0.39 -2.91 -12.19
C TYR A 77 -0.81 -1.99 -12.00
N HIS A 78 -0.61 -0.83 -11.39
CA HIS A 78 -1.67 0.17 -11.31
C HIS A 78 -2.03 0.72 -12.69
N ASP A 79 -1.00 1.09 -13.45
CA ASP A 79 -1.15 1.77 -14.75
C ASP A 79 -1.64 0.81 -15.85
N GLU A 80 -1.36 -0.50 -15.75
CA GLU A 80 -1.88 -1.53 -16.66
C GLU A 80 -3.42 -1.54 -16.70
N ALA A 81 -4.06 -1.33 -15.55
CA ALA A 81 -5.52 -1.38 -15.44
C ALA A 81 -6.21 -0.02 -15.65
N LEU A 82 -5.48 1.09 -15.59
CA LEU A 82 -6.00 2.46 -15.64
C LEU A 82 -5.04 3.37 -16.43
N PRO A 83 -5.03 3.30 -17.78
CA PRO A 83 -4.03 3.98 -18.61
C PRO A 83 -4.17 5.51 -18.68
N GLU A 84 -5.27 6.11 -18.23
CA GLU A 84 -5.43 7.57 -18.25
C GLU A 84 -4.90 8.21 -16.96
N ASP A 85 -4.05 9.23 -17.10
CA ASP A 85 -3.51 10.04 -15.99
C ASP A 85 -4.61 10.64 -15.08
N ALA A 86 -5.84 10.79 -15.59
CA ALA A 86 -7.00 11.24 -14.84
C ALA A 86 -7.32 10.35 -13.62
N PHE A 87 -6.93 9.06 -13.64
CA PHE A 87 -7.20 8.14 -12.55
C PHE A 87 -6.12 8.12 -11.45
N LYS A 88 -5.00 8.82 -11.62
CA LYS A 88 -3.98 8.99 -10.57
C LYS A 88 -4.46 9.87 -9.41
N ASN A 89 -5.57 10.59 -9.59
CA ASN A 89 -6.27 11.32 -8.52
C ASN A 89 -7.59 10.64 -8.13
N ALA A 90 -7.86 9.41 -8.61
CA ALA A 90 -9.10 8.73 -8.32
C ALA A 90 -9.10 8.17 -6.89
N HIS A 91 -10.21 8.39 -6.18
CA HIS A 91 -10.49 7.75 -4.88
C HIS A 91 -10.99 6.30 -5.04
N TYR A 92 -10.42 5.53 -5.96
CA TYR A 92 -10.69 4.12 -6.18
C TYR A 92 -9.66 3.52 -7.15
N CYS A 93 -9.51 2.19 -7.13
CA CYS A 93 -8.77 1.45 -8.15
C CYS A 93 -9.71 0.67 -9.08
N SER A 94 -9.15 0.06 -10.12
CA SER A 94 -9.86 -0.78 -11.09
C SER A 94 -10.55 -1.99 -10.45
N MET A 95 -10.10 -2.47 -9.29
CA MET A 95 -10.64 -3.68 -8.64
C MET A 95 -12.10 -3.55 -8.18
N CYS A 96 -12.46 -2.42 -7.56
CA CYS A 96 -13.82 -2.20 -7.02
C CYS A 96 -14.58 -1.12 -7.79
N GLY A 97 -13.88 -0.33 -8.59
CA GLY A 97 -14.44 0.83 -9.27
C GLY A 97 -14.93 1.91 -8.29
N PRO A 98 -15.56 2.97 -8.82
CA PRO A 98 -15.95 4.12 -8.01
C PRO A 98 -16.97 3.74 -6.95
N LYS A 99 -18.03 3.01 -7.30
CA LYS A 99 -19.19 2.83 -6.41
C LYS A 99 -18.95 1.92 -5.20
N TYR A 100 -18.00 0.99 -5.28
CA TYR A 100 -17.85 -0.09 -4.30
C TYR A 100 -16.51 -0.09 -3.57
N CYS A 101 -15.70 0.98 -3.69
CA CYS A 101 -14.44 1.08 -2.97
C CYS A 101 -14.70 1.27 -1.45
N ALA A 102 -14.34 0.28 -0.64
CA ALA A 102 -14.56 0.29 0.80
C ALA A 102 -13.87 1.46 1.52
N MET A 103 -12.64 1.81 1.11
CA MET A 103 -11.89 2.93 1.70
C MET A 103 -12.56 4.27 1.42
N ARG A 104 -13.08 4.46 0.19
CA ARG A 104 -13.83 5.67 -0.17
C ARG A 104 -15.12 5.78 0.64
N ILE A 105 -15.91 4.72 0.68
CA ILE A 105 -17.16 4.67 1.45
C ILE A 105 -16.90 4.97 2.93
N THR A 106 -15.83 4.43 3.49
CA THR A 106 -15.45 4.70 4.88
C THR A 106 -15.04 6.16 5.07
N GLY A 107 -14.29 6.74 4.12
CA GLY A 107 -13.96 8.17 4.11
C GLY A 107 -15.21 9.07 4.05
N ASP A 108 -16.17 8.73 3.20
CA ASP A 108 -17.44 9.44 3.04
C ASP A 108 -18.25 9.41 4.35
N ILE A 109 -18.37 8.23 4.98
CA ILE A 109 -19.06 8.07 6.28
C ILE A 109 -18.36 8.89 7.37
N GLN A 110 -17.03 8.85 7.43
CA GLN A 110 -16.28 9.63 8.41
C GLN A 110 -16.47 11.13 8.21
N GLN A 111 -16.62 11.60 6.97
CA GLN A 111 -16.89 13.00 6.67
C GLN A 111 -18.30 13.40 7.12
N GLN A 112 -19.31 12.58 6.81
CA GLN A 112 -20.69 12.81 7.25
C GLN A 112 -20.79 12.93 8.77
N LEU A 113 -20.16 12.01 9.51
CA LEU A 113 -20.15 12.05 10.99
C LEU A 113 -19.44 13.30 11.54
N ARG A 114 -18.38 13.77 10.88
CA ARG A 114 -17.70 15.02 11.27
C ARG A 114 -18.60 16.23 11.03
N ASP A 115 -19.27 16.28 9.90
CA ASP A 115 -20.16 17.39 9.53
C ASP A 115 -21.38 17.46 10.47
N GLU A 116 -21.96 16.31 10.81
CA GLU A 116 -23.05 16.20 11.81
C GLU A 116 -22.60 16.66 13.21
N GLN A 117 -21.38 16.32 13.63
CA GLN A 117 -20.83 16.78 14.91
C GLN A 117 -20.61 18.29 14.95
N ILE A 118 -20.17 18.89 13.84
CA ILE A 118 -20.01 20.34 13.71
C ILE A 118 -21.38 21.04 13.80
N ASP A 119 -22.42 20.48 13.19
CA ASP A 119 -23.76 21.06 13.21
C ASP A 119 -24.39 21.01 14.62
N LEU A 120 -24.16 19.93 15.37
CA LEU A 120 -24.59 19.82 16.77
C LEU A 120 -23.85 20.80 17.71
N GLN A 121 -22.65 21.23 17.35
CA GLN A 121 -21.85 22.18 18.12
C GLN A 121 -22.13 23.65 17.77
N ARG A 122 -22.91 23.92 16.72
CA ARG A 122 -23.33 25.29 16.40
C ARG A 122 -24.31 25.80 17.44
N PRO A 123 -24.05 26.95 18.09
CA PRO A 123 -25.02 27.55 18.99
C PRO A 123 -26.29 27.90 18.19
N PRO A 124 -27.49 27.72 18.76
CA PRO A 124 -28.71 28.14 18.09
C PRO A 124 -28.61 29.65 17.79
N CYS A 125 -28.89 30.05 16.55
CA CYS A 125 -28.96 31.46 16.17
C CYS A 125 -29.90 32.18 17.16
N GLN A 126 -29.34 33.15 17.90
CA GLN A 126 -30.11 34.12 18.68
C GLN A 126 -30.77 35.14 17.76
#